data_AF-A0A521YDC9-F1
#
_entry.id   AF-A0A521YDC9-F1
#
_cell.length_a   1.000
_cell.length_b   1.000
_cell.length_c   1.000
_cell.angle_alpha   90.00
_cell.angle_beta   90.00
_cell.angle_gamma   90.00
#
_symmetry.space_group_name_H-M   'P 1'
#
loop_
_entity.id
_entity.type
_entity.pdbx_description
1 polymer ?
#
loop_
_entity_poly.entity_id
_entity_poly.type
_entity_poly.pdbx_seq_one_letter_code
_entity_poly.pdbx_strand_id
1 'polypeptide(L)'
;MFTEGFEQFFKTNKNLSTPLTEWNKTYTEMCRRIAQKNIEQMGENVSRFSEQLKQLSNMRKPEDFIQWQKECLEEEMAASMEYAQEIIHTSMANMEELTKLCKSTCGTWHESTMTAAKTATKNTERTAKRTAEKVAEKTEEITK
;
A
#
# COMPACT_ATOMS: atom_id res chain seq x y z
N MET A 1 24.53 17.22 -1.87
CA MET A 1 25.19 15.90 -1.73
C MET A 1 24.27 14.75 -1.31
N PHE A 2 23.08 14.97 -0.70
CA PHE A 2 22.15 13.86 -0.40
C PHE A 2 21.36 13.34 -1.60
N THR A 3 21.20 14.16 -2.64
CA THR A 3 20.40 13.85 -3.84
C THR A 3 21.09 12.92 -4.83
N GLU A 4 22.41 13.05 -5.01
CA GLU A 4 23.19 12.23 -5.96
C GLU A 4 23.26 10.76 -5.54
N GLY A 5 23.42 10.49 -4.23
CA GLY A 5 23.38 9.12 -3.70
C GLY A 5 21.99 8.47 -3.82
N PHE A 6 20.92 9.25 -3.65
CA PHE A 6 19.54 8.77 -3.80
C PHE A 6 19.19 8.46 -5.26
N GLU A 7 19.59 9.33 -6.20
CA GLU A 7 19.42 9.08 -7.63
C GLU A 7 20.23 7.88 -8.11
N GLN A 8 21.45 7.72 -7.61
CA GLN A 8 22.31 6.61 -7.97
C GLN A 8 21.78 5.29 -7.40
N PHE A 9 21.17 5.31 -6.21
CA PHE A 9 20.46 4.15 -5.65
C PHE A 9 19.26 3.74 -6.51
N PHE A 10 18.43 4.70 -6.95
CA PHE A 10 17.30 4.43 -7.85
C PHE A 10 17.71 3.96 -9.26
N LYS A 11 18.77 4.56 -9.83
CA LYS A 11 19.29 4.18 -11.15
C LYS A 11 19.95 2.80 -11.17
N THR A 12 20.61 2.42 -10.06
CA THR A 12 21.32 1.14 -9.96
C THR A 12 20.38 -0.01 -9.60
N ASN A 13 19.28 0.25 -8.88
CA ASN A 13 18.26 -0.74 -8.55
C ASN A 13 17.04 -0.62 -9.48
N LYS A 14 17.13 -1.15 -10.69
CA LYS A 14 15.95 -1.37 -11.56
C LYS A 14 14.84 -2.15 -10.84
N ASN A 15 15.22 -2.98 -9.86
CA ASN A 15 14.33 -3.79 -9.01
C ASN A 15 13.55 -2.98 -7.96
N LEU A 16 13.80 -1.67 -7.78
CA LEU A 16 13.06 -0.80 -6.84
C LEU A 16 11.97 0.04 -7.51
N SER A 17 12.05 0.24 -8.82
CA SER A 17 11.03 1.00 -9.56
C SER A 17 9.68 0.27 -9.59
N THR A 18 9.69 -1.05 -9.81
CA THR A 18 8.49 -1.89 -9.86
C THR A 18 7.72 -1.92 -8.53
N PRO A 19 8.35 -2.18 -7.36
CA PRO A 19 7.65 -2.13 -6.07
C PRO A 19 7.05 -0.75 -5.76
N LEU A 20 7.73 0.33 -6.16
CA LEU A 20 7.23 1.70 -5.94
C LEU A 20 6.01 2.00 -6.80
N THR A 21 6.00 1.54 -8.05
CA THR A 21 4.84 1.65 -8.95
C THR A 21 3.66 0.82 -8.45
N GLU A 22 3.91 -0.40 -7.95
CA GLU A 22 2.87 -1.24 -7.34
C GLU A 22 2.31 -0.63 -6.05
N TRP A 23 3.16 -0.01 -5.22
CA TRP A 23 2.75 0.77 -4.06
C TRP A 23 1.82 1.92 -4.44
N ASN A 24 2.22 2.76 -5.39
CA ASN A 24 1.41 3.89 -5.85
C ASN A 24 0.07 3.46 -6.44
N LYS A 25 0.07 2.36 -7.21
CA LYS A 25 -1.15 1.77 -7.76
C LYS A 25 -2.09 1.28 -6.67
N THR A 26 -1.56 0.57 -5.67
CA THR A 26 -2.33 0.06 -4.54
C THR A 26 -2.94 1.21 -3.75
N TYR A 27 -2.14 2.23 -3.42
CA TYR A 27 -2.64 3.41 -2.70
C TYR A 27 -3.74 4.16 -3.45
N THR A 28 -3.56 4.35 -4.75
CA THR A 28 -4.56 5.01 -5.61
C THR A 28 -5.87 4.21 -5.66
N GLU A 29 -5.78 2.88 -5.77
CA GLU A 29 -6.93 2.00 -5.77
C GLU A 29 -7.66 2.00 -4.41
N MET A 30 -6.91 2.05 -3.30
CA MET A 30 -7.49 2.21 -1.96
C MET A 30 -8.26 3.53 -1.84
N CYS A 31 -7.66 4.65 -2.25
CA CYS A 31 -8.34 5.95 -2.25
C CYS A 31 -9.59 5.95 -3.13
N ARG A 32 -9.53 5.30 -4.31
CA ARG A 32 -10.66 5.16 -5.22
C ARG A 32 -11.81 4.37 -4.58
N ARG A 33 -11.51 3.23 -3.94
CA ARG A 33 -12.52 2.41 -3.23
C ARG A 33 -13.18 3.18 -2.08
N ILE A 34 -12.40 3.93 -1.30
CA ILE A 34 -12.93 4.77 -0.21
C ILE A 34 -13.83 5.87 -0.77
N ALA A 35 -13.39 6.58 -1.80
CA ALA A 35 -14.18 7.64 -2.43
C ALA A 35 -15.50 7.10 -3.01
N GLN A 36 -15.46 5.94 -3.65
CA GLN A 36 -16.66 5.29 -4.19
C GLN A 36 -17.67 4.96 -3.07
N LYS A 37 -17.22 4.34 -1.98
CA LYS A 37 -18.09 4.03 -0.83
C LYS A 37 -18.70 5.28 -0.19
N ASN A 38 -17.92 6.35 -0.06
CA ASN A 38 -18.44 7.61 0.49
C ASN A 38 -19.56 8.19 -0.40
N ILE A 39 -19.43 8.10 -1.72
CA ILE A 39 -20.47 8.57 -2.66
C ILE A 39 -21.72 7.71 -2.55
N GLU A 40 -21.57 6.38 -2.50
CA GLU A 40 -22.67 5.44 -2.32
C GLU A 40 -23.43 5.75 -1.01
N GLN A 41 -22.71 5.92 0.09
CA GLN A 41 -23.28 6.29 1.39
C GLN A 41 -24.00 7.65 1.36
N MET A 42 -23.44 8.66 0.70
CA MET A 42 -24.12 9.95 0.54
C MET A 42 -25.44 9.78 -0.22
N GLY A 43 -25.48 8.93 -1.23
CA GLY A 43 -26.70 8.61 -1.97
C GLY A 43 -27.77 7.96 -1.09
N GLU A 44 -27.38 6.97 -0.29
CA GLU A 44 -28.28 6.29 0.65
C GLU A 44 -28.82 7.25 1.71
N ASN A 45 -27.97 8.10 2.29
CA ASN A 45 -28.37 9.10 3.28
C ASN A 45 -29.36 10.11 2.70
N VAL A 46 -29.14 10.58 1.47
CA VAL A 46 -30.08 11.48 0.78
C VAL A 46 -31.42 10.80 0.53
N SER A 47 -31.40 9.54 0.09
CA SER A 47 -32.63 8.76 -0.14
C SER A 47 -33.43 8.61 1.15
N ARG A 48 -32.77 8.24 2.24
CA ARG A 48 -33.40 8.05 3.55
C ARG A 48 -33.95 9.34 4.13
N PHE A 49 -33.16 10.42 4.06
CA PHE A 49 -33.61 11.74 4.47
C PHE A 49 -34.83 12.20 3.67
N SER A 50 -34.87 11.93 2.36
CA SER A 50 -36.04 12.21 1.52
C SER A 50 -37.27 11.42 1.99
N GLU A 51 -37.11 10.14 2.31
CA GLU A 51 -38.19 9.29 2.81
C GLU A 51 -38.72 9.78 4.17
N GLN A 52 -37.82 10.13 5.09
CA GLN A 52 -38.13 10.71 6.39
C GLN A 52 -38.90 12.04 6.24
N LEU A 53 -38.51 12.91 5.31
CA LEU A 53 -39.23 14.15 5.01
C LEU A 53 -40.64 13.89 4.47
N LYS A 54 -40.82 12.89 3.59
CA LYS A 54 -42.16 12.51 3.11
C LYS A 54 -43.04 12.04 4.27
N GLN A 55 -42.52 11.19 5.15
CA GLN A 55 -43.27 10.71 6.31
C GLN A 55 -43.65 11.88 7.22
N LEU A 56 -42.70 12.75 7.55
CA LEU A 56 -42.93 13.94 8.37
C LEU A 56 -44.04 14.83 7.79
N SER A 57 -44.07 15.03 6.47
CA SER A 57 -45.08 15.85 5.79
C SER A 57 -46.51 15.29 5.87
N ASN A 58 -46.66 14.00 6.17
CA ASN A 58 -47.95 13.32 6.24
C ASN A 58 -48.48 13.14 7.67
N MET A 59 -47.71 13.52 8.68
CA MET A 59 -48.12 13.38 10.08
C MET A 59 -49.21 14.38 10.46
N ARG A 60 -50.21 13.89 11.20
CA ARG A 60 -51.37 14.69 11.64
C ARG A 60 -51.49 14.78 13.15
N LYS A 61 -50.81 13.89 13.89
CA LYS A 61 -50.87 13.84 15.34
C LYS A 61 -49.47 13.92 15.96
N PRO A 62 -49.33 14.54 17.14
CA PRO A 62 -48.05 14.63 17.84
C PRO A 62 -47.53 13.26 18.31
N GLU A 63 -48.41 12.29 18.58
CA GLU A 63 -47.99 10.92 18.93
C GLU A 63 -47.27 10.23 17.76
N ASP A 64 -47.75 10.46 16.53
CA ASP A 64 -47.13 9.93 15.30
C ASP A 64 -45.72 10.51 15.12
N PHE A 65 -45.51 11.77 15.50
CA PHE A 65 -44.20 12.43 15.45
C PHE A 65 -43.19 11.81 16.43
N ILE A 66 -43.60 11.55 17.67
CA ILE A 66 -42.72 10.94 18.69
C ILE A 66 -42.31 9.52 18.26
N GLN A 67 -43.27 8.73 17.77
CA GLN A 67 -43.01 7.39 17.28
C GLN A 67 -42.05 7.43 16.07
N TRP A 68 -42.26 8.35 15.14
CA TRP A 68 -41.37 8.54 14.00
C TRP A 68 -39.97 8.99 14.37
N GLN A 69 -39.81 9.90 15.34
CA GLN A 69 -38.48 10.28 15.83
C GLN A 69 -37.71 9.08 16.36
N LYS A 70 -38.39 8.19 17.08
CA LYS A 70 -37.80 6.93 17.57
C LYS A 70 -37.39 6.02 16.41
N GLU A 71 -38.26 5.82 15.43
CA GLU A 71 -37.98 4.99 14.25
C GLU A 71 -36.80 5.54 13.44
N CYS A 72 -36.74 6.86 13.24
CA CYS A 72 -35.60 7.50 12.58
C CYS A 72 -34.30 7.26 13.35
N LEU A 73 -34.30 7.42 14.68
CA LEU A 73 -33.11 7.17 15.49
C LEU A 73 -32.63 5.72 15.40
N GLU A 74 -33.54 4.75 15.44
CA GLU A 74 -33.21 3.33 15.30
C GLU A 74 -32.63 3.03 13.91
N GLU A 75 -33.21 3.60 12.85
CA GLU A 75 -32.76 3.42 11.47
C GLU A 75 -31.38 4.08 11.20
N GLU A 76 -31.16 5.30 11.68
CA GLU A 76 -29.87 6.00 11.59
C GLU A 76 -28.78 5.27 12.37
N MET A 77 -29.11 4.74 13.56
CA MET A 77 -28.16 3.99 14.38
C MET A 77 -27.77 2.67 13.71
N ALA A 78 -28.73 1.95 13.13
CA ALA A 78 -28.48 0.71 12.41
C ALA A 78 -27.53 0.94 11.22
N ALA A 79 -27.83 1.93 10.38
CA ALA A 79 -26.97 2.21 9.22
C ALA A 79 -25.61 2.79 9.60
N SER A 80 -25.53 3.60 10.65
CA SER A 80 -24.24 4.05 11.18
C SER A 80 -23.37 2.87 11.63
N MET A 81 -23.99 1.84 12.20
CA MET A 81 -23.29 0.63 12.63
C MET A 81 -22.84 -0.23 11.45
N GLU A 82 -23.68 -0.40 10.43
CA GLU A 82 -23.33 -1.08 9.18
C GLU A 82 -22.16 -0.37 8.48
N TYR A 83 -22.22 0.96 8.38
CA TYR A 83 -21.14 1.76 7.80
C TYR A 83 -19.83 1.61 8.58
N ALA A 84 -19.87 1.64 9.91
CA ALA A 84 -18.69 1.45 10.73
C ALA A 84 -18.06 0.06 10.50
N GLN A 85 -18.88 -0.99 10.42
CA GLN A 85 -18.41 -2.34 10.08
C GLN A 85 -17.78 -2.37 8.69
N GLU A 86 -18.38 -1.72 7.72
CA GLU A 86 -17.87 -1.68 6.35
C GLU A 86 -16.52 -0.97 6.24
N ILE A 87 -16.32 0.14 6.96
CA ILE A 87 -15.01 0.81 7.04
C ILE A 87 -13.98 -0.12 7.66
N ILE A 88 -14.32 -0.81 8.76
CA ILE A 88 -13.41 -1.74 9.43
C ILE A 88 -12.98 -2.85 8.47
N HIS A 89 -13.93 -3.49 7.79
CA HIS A 89 -13.65 -4.55 6.83
C HIS A 89 -12.79 -4.06 5.65
N THR A 90 -13.12 -2.89 5.12
CA THR A 90 -12.36 -2.28 4.02
C THR A 90 -10.93 -1.97 4.46
N SER A 91 -10.77 -1.44 5.68
CA SER A 91 -9.46 -1.13 6.27
C SER A 91 -8.64 -2.38 6.53
N MET A 92 -9.26 -3.47 6.98
CA MET A 92 -8.60 -4.77 7.15
C MET A 92 -8.09 -5.33 5.82
N ALA A 93 -8.93 -5.35 4.77
CA ALA A 93 -8.54 -5.81 3.43
C ALA A 93 -7.38 -4.97 2.87
N ASN A 94 -7.46 -3.67 3.07
CA ASN A 94 -6.42 -2.70 2.74
C ASN A 94 -5.10 -2.97 3.47
N MET A 95 -5.13 -3.28 4.76
CA MET A 95 -3.94 -3.66 5.54
C MET A 95 -3.35 -5.01 5.10
N GLU A 96 -4.18 -5.97 4.72
CA GLU A 96 -3.70 -7.25 4.16
C GLU A 96 -2.97 -7.05 2.83
N GLU A 97 -3.50 -6.22 1.92
CA GLU A 97 -2.85 -5.87 0.66
C GLU A 97 -1.50 -5.18 0.91
N LEU A 98 -1.44 -4.20 1.82
CA LEU A 98 -0.19 -3.54 2.21
C LEU A 98 0.83 -4.52 2.81
N THR A 99 0.37 -5.44 3.67
CA THR A 99 1.25 -6.45 4.29
C THR A 99 1.84 -7.39 3.24
N LYS A 100 1.04 -7.82 2.26
CA LYS A 100 1.51 -8.64 1.13
C LYS A 100 2.56 -7.90 0.31
N LEU A 101 2.33 -6.62 0.01
CA LEU A 101 3.28 -5.78 -0.70
C LEU A 101 4.59 -5.59 0.08
N CYS A 102 4.53 -5.30 1.37
CA CYS A 102 5.72 -5.19 2.22
C CYS A 102 6.54 -6.50 2.24
N LYS A 103 5.87 -7.65 2.32
CA LYS A 103 6.54 -8.96 2.28
C LYS A 103 7.24 -9.20 0.93
N SER A 104 6.57 -8.88 -0.17
CA SER A 104 7.13 -8.98 -1.53
C SER A 104 8.36 -8.09 -1.72
N THR A 105 8.28 -6.83 -1.29
CA THR A 105 9.37 -5.87 -1.40
C THR A 105 10.57 -6.26 -0.53
N CYS A 106 10.34 -6.69 0.71
CA CYS A 106 11.42 -7.18 1.60
C CYS A 106 12.10 -8.43 1.04
N GLY A 107 11.34 -9.38 0.49
CA GLY A 107 11.91 -10.58 -0.15
C GLY A 107 12.78 -10.24 -1.36
N THR A 108 12.29 -9.36 -2.23
CA THR A 108 13.02 -8.90 -3.43
C THR A 108 14.28 -8.11 -3.07
N TRP A 109 14.22 -7.32 -1.99
CA TRP A 109 15.37 -6.58 -1.49
C TRP A 109 16.45 -7.49 -0.89
N HIS A 110 16.03 -8.52 -0.14
CA HIS A 110 16.94 -9.53 0.41
C HIS A 110 17.63 -10.35 -0.71
N GLU A 111 16.90 -10.77 -1.74
CA GLU A 111 17.48 -11.47 -2.89
C GLU A 111 18.43 -10.59 -3.69
N SER A 112 18.08 -9.33 -3.94
CA SER A 112 18.92 -8.40 -4.70
C SER A 112 20.23 -8.09 -3.95
N THR A 113 20.16 -7.89 -2.63
CA THR A 113 21.36 -7.66 -1.80
C THR A 113 22.26 -8.90 -1.72
N MET A 114 21.68 -10.09 -1.56
CA MET A 114 22.43 -11.35 -1.59
C MET A 114 23.10 -11.60 -2.94
N THR A 115 22.43 -11.26 -4.05
CA THR A 115 22.99 -11.42 -5.40
C THR A 115 24.11 -10.42 -5.66
N ALA A 116 23.96 -9.17 -5.23
CA ALA A 116 25.01 -8.15 -5.29
C ALA A 116 26.23 -8.56 -4.46
N ALA A 117 26.02 -9.07 -3.23
CA ALA A 117 27.09 -9.56 -2.37
C ALA A 117 27.86 -10.72 -3.03
N LYS A 118 27.15 -11.74 -3.56
CA LYS A 118 27.77 -12.87 -4.28
C LYS A 118 28.58 -12.42 -5.49
N THR A 119 28.10 -11.42 -6.22
CA THR A 119 28.78 -10.89 -7.41
C THR A 119 30.03 -10.11 -7.02
N ALA A 120 29.97 -9.31 -5.96
CA ALA A 120 31.12 -8.60 -5.40
C ALA A 120 32.21 -9.58 -4.95
N THR A 121 31.86 -10.63 -4.19
CA THR A 121 32.81 -11.67 -3.76
C THR A 121 33.50 -12.35 -4.93
N LYS A 122 32.75 -12.77 -5.96
CA LYS A 122 33.32 -13.37 -7.18
C LYS A 122 34.27 -12.45 -7.92
N ASN A 123 33.96 -11.15 -8.00
CA ASN A 123 34.82 -10.18 -8.66
C ASN A 123 36.11 -9.93 -7.86
N THR A 124 36.03 -9.90 -6.53
CA THR A 124 37.20 -9.79 -5.66
C THR A 124 38.12 -11.01 -5.78
N GLU A 125 37.57 -12.23 -5.79
CA GLU A 125 38.35 -13.46 -6.03
C GLU A 125 39.04 -13.46 -7.39
N ARG A 126 38.34 -13.06 -8.46
CA ARG A 126 38.92 -12.94 -9.81
C ARG A 126 40.06 -11.93 -9.87
N THR A 127 39.91 -10.83 -9.15
CA THR A 127 40.92 -9.76 -9.12
C THR A 127 42.13 -10.21 -8.31
N ALA A 128 41.92 -10.84 -7.15
CA ALA A 128 42.99 -11.42 -6.34
C ALA A 128 43.80 -12.48 -7.11
N LYS A 129 43.10 -13.36 -7.86
CA LYS A 129 43.75 -14.38 -8.68
C LYS A 129 44.60 -13.77 -9.80
N ARG A 130 44.09 -12.77 -10.52
CA ARG A 130 44.86 -12.05 -11.55
C ARG A 130 46.07 -11.30 -10.98
N THR A 131 45.95 -10.76 -9.78
CA THR A 131 47.08 -10.10 -9.11
C THR A 131 48.13 -11.12 -8.69
N ALA A 132 47.72 -12.29 -8.17
CA ALA A 132 48.63 -13.37 -7.83
C ALA A 132 49.36 -13.94 -9.07
N GLU A 133 48.66 -14.12 -10.18
CA GLU A 133 49.24 -14.55 -11.46
C GLU A 133 50.28 -13.53 -11.96
N LYS A 134 49.98 -12.24 -11.92
CA LYS A 134 50.93 -11.18 -12.29
C LYS A 134 52.16 -11.11 -11.39
N VAL A 135 52.01 -11.39 -10.09
CA VAL A 135 53.13 -11.42 -9.14
C VAL A 135 54.00 -12.65 -9.39
N ALA A 136 53.41 -13.81 -9.65
CA ALA A 136 54.14 -15.03 -9.99
C ALA A 136 54.96 -14.86 -11.28
N GLU A 137 54.33 -14.32 -12.35
CA GLU A 137 54.98 -14.07 -13.64
C GLU A 137 56.18 -13.10 -13.52
N LYS A 138 56.01 -12.04 -12.72
CA LYS A 138 57.07 -11.07 -12.45
C LYS A 138 58.20 -11.63 -11.57
N THR A 139 57.90 -12.63 -10.74
CA THR A 139 58.91 -13.30 -9.90
C THR A 139 59.74 -14.28 -10.72
N GLU A 140 59.13 -15.00 -11.68
CA GLU A 140 59.85 -15.85 -12.63
C GLU A 140 60.79 -15.06 -13.56
N GLU A 141 60.39 -13.87 -14.01
CA GLU A 141 61.26 -12.99 -14.81
C GLU A 141 62.49 -12.48 -14.05
N ILE A 142 62.40 -12.30 -12.72
CA ILE A 142 63.52 -11.83 -11.88
C ILE A 142 64.48 -12.97 -11.51
N THR A 143 64.04 -14.22 -11.59
CA THR A 143 64.82 -15.39 -11.15
C THR A 143 65.55 -16.10 -12.31
N LYS A 144 65.39 -15.62 -13.55
CA LYS A 144 66.14 -16.03 -14.75
C LYS A 144 67.27 -15.05 -15.06
#